data_AF-A0A2Z5ZJH1-F1
#
_entry.id   AF-A0A2Z5ZJH1-F1
#
_cell.length_a   1.000
_cell.length_b   1.000
_cell.length_c   1.000
_cell.angle_alpha   90.00
_cell.angle_beta   90.00
_cell.angle_gamma   90.00
#
_symmetry.space_group_name_H-M   'P 1'
#
loop_
_entity.id
_entity.type
_entity.pdbx_description
1 polymer ?
#
loop_
_entity_poly.entity_id
_entity_poly.type
_entity_poly.pdbx_seq_one_letter_code
_entity_poly.pdbx_strand_id
1 'polypeptide(L)'
;MPIPRLDVDEIQRTWQVQRFQRALLQRYKFVLFTDCDEFVVARPSRYPTLRAYAQQTPYQSIRCVGVDVVQHAPDLPPVAWHKPILMQRPYGAIRPWSCKTLLSSVPLSWQPGFHSCDQPSVLDTDLWMFHLKYADQTHLLKRLALTRSLNWSARAISLGHGNSHRAQDQAMLNFLEQMQATRSDTNLESLDIENTVQHGEDTDLHRIPEAFLHAF
;
A
#
# COMPACT_ATOMS: atom_id res chain seq x y z
N MET A 1 30.86 10.82 4.04
CA MET A 1 30.59 10.69 2.60
C MET A 1 29.12 10.41 2.40
N PRO A 2 28.43 11.09 1.48
CA PRO A 2 27.10 10.67 1.04
C PRO A 2 27.22 9.28 0.41
N ILE A 3 26.31 8.37 0.73
CA ILE A 3 26.23 7.08 0.02
C ILE A 3 25.71 7.39 -1.39
N PRO A 4 26.47 7.07 -2.46
CA PRO A 4 26.02 7.35 -3.82
C PRO A 4 24.75 6.55 -4.14
N ARG A 5 23.79 7.20 -4.81
CA ARG A 5 22.61 6.50 -5.34
C ARG A 5 23.04 5.63 -6.51
N LEU A 6 22.88 4.32 -6.35
CA LEU A 6 22.95 3.36 -7.44
C LEU A 6 21.64 3.37 -8.23
N ASP A 7 21.64 2.67 -9.37
CA ASP A 7 20.45 2.46 -10.18
C ASP A 7 19.32 1.84 -9.36
N VAL A 8 18.09 2.26 -9.65
CA VAL A 8 16.89 1.64 -9.10
C VAL A 8 16.67 0.30 -9.80
N ASP A 9 16.74 -0.76 -9.02
CA ASP A 9 16.52 -2.14 -9.46
C ASP A 9 15.62 -2.86 -8.43
N GLU A 10 14.36 -3.09 -8.82
CA GLU A 10 13.37 -3.72 -7.94
C GLU A 10 13.75 -5.15 -7.56
N ILE A 11 14.47 -5.90 -8.40
CA ILE A 11 14.90 -7.27 -8.04
C ILE A 11 15.95 -7.20 -6.94
N GLN A 12 16.93 -6.31 -7.07
CA GLN A 12 17.96 -6.13 -6.05
C GLN A 12 17.36 -5.60 -4.74
N ARG A 13 16.41 -4.68 -4.83
CA ARG A 13 15.65 -4.16 -3.69
C ARG A 13 14.88 -5.27 -2.98
N THR A 14 14.10 -6.06 -3.73
CA THR A 14 13.34 -7.19 -3.18
C THR A 14 14.24 -8.23 -2.54
N TRP A 15 15.36 -8.59 -3.16
CA TRP A 15 16.32 -9.52 -2.58
C TRP A 15 16.90 -9.01 -1.25
N GLN A 16 17.25 -7.72 -1.17
CA GLN A 16 17.73 -7.11 0.08
C GLN A 16 16.66 -7.17 1.17
N VAL A 17 15.43 -6.74 0.87
CA VAL A 17 14.31 -6.77 1.82
C VAL A 17 14.06 -8.18 2.33
N GLN A 18 14.02 -9.19 1.45
CA GLN A 18 13.88 -10.60 1.84
C GLN A 18 14.99 -11.08 2.77
N ARG A 19 16.24 -10.73 2.47
CA ARG A 19 17.37 -11.11 3.31
C ARG A 19 17.29 -10.48 4.69
N PHE A 20 16.89 -9.20 4.77
CA PHE A 20 16.67 -8.51 6.04
C PHE A 20 15.50 -9.12 6.83
N GLN A 21 14.38 -9.40 6.17
CA GLN A 21 13.23 -10.04 6.81
C GLN A 21 13.61 -11.41 7.41
N ARG A 22 14.32 -12.26 6.64
CA ARG A 22 14.85 -13.54 7.13
C ARG A 22 15.75 -13.39 8.35
N ALA A 23 16.63 -12.40 8.36
CA ALA A 23 17.52 -12.14 9.49
C ALA A 23 16.75 -11.68 10.74
N LEU A 24 15.73 -10.83 10.58
CA LEU A 24 14.88 -10.37 11.67
C LEU A 24 14.03 -11.52 12.25
N LEU A 25 13.53 -12.43 11.42
CA LEU A 25 12.75 -13.60 11.86
C LEU A 25 13.54 -14.57 12.75
N GLN A 26 14.87 -14.50 12.77
CA GLN A 26 15.69 -15.28 13.72
C GLN A 26 15.52 -14.79 15.17
N ARG A 27 14.98 -13.58 15.38
CA ARG A 27 14.84 -12.93 16.69
C ARG A 27 13.41 -12.49 17.01
N TYR A 28 12.60 -12.23 15.99
CA TYR A 28 11.23 -11.75 16.14
C TYR A 28 10.24 -12.78 15.60
N LYS A 29 9.16 -13.03 16.35
CA LYS A 29 8.08 -13.96 15.92
C LYS A 29 7.44 -13.49 14.62
N PHE A 30 7.22 -12.19 14.47
CA PHE A 30 6.66 -11.59 13.26
C PHE A 30 7.56 -10.45 12.79
N VAL A 31 7.64 -10.27 11.48
CA VAL A 31 8.27 -9.13 10.82
C VAL A 31 7.24 -8.50 9.89
N LEU A 32 7.13 -7.17 9.98
CA LEU A 32 6.35 -6.36 9.06
C LEU A 32 7.30 -5.63 8.10
N PHE A 33 6.98 -5.68 6.81
CA PHE A 33 7.60 -4.85 5.78
C PHE A 33 6.50 -4.03 5.09
N THR A 34 6.74 -2.75 4.79
CA THR A 34 5.80 -1.88 4.07
C THR A 34 6.58 -0.71 3.45
N ASP A 35 6.06 -0.11 2.40
CA ASP A 35 6.64 1.09 1.78
C ASP A 35 6.43 2.34 2.65
N CYS A 36 7.23 3.40 2.42
CA CYS A 36 7.19 4.59 3.28
C CYS A 36 5.90 5.42 3.16
N ASP A 37 5.11 5.19 2.12
CA ASP A 37 3.80 5.81 1.86
C ASP A 37 2.64 4.86 2.19
N GLU A 38 2.89 3.80 2.96
CA GLU A 38 1.90 2.82 3.39
C GLU A 38 1.77 2.78 4.92
N PHE A 39 0.53 2.77 5.40
CA PHE A 39 0.21 2.63 6.82
C PHE A 39 -0.51 1.31 7.05
N VAL A 40 0.11 0.38 7.78
CA VAL A 40 -0.52 -0.87 8.19
C VAL A 40 -1.17 -0.72 9.57
N VAL A 41 -2.48 -0.93 9.62
CA VAL A 41 -3.32 -0.69 10.79
C VAL A 41 -4.16 -1.94 11.07
N ALA A 42 -4.05 -2.46 12.29
CA ALA A 42 -4.99 -3.45 12.77
C ALA A 42 -6.32 -2.76 13.10
N ARG A 43 -7.46 -3.41 12.81
CA ARG A 43 -8.81 -2.87 13.01
C ARG A 43 -8.96 -2.32 14.44
N PRO A 44 -9.08 -0.99 14.62
CA PRO A 44 -9.03 -0.37 15.95
C PRO A 44 -10.16 -0.81 16.89
N SER A 45 -11.32 -1.19 16.33
CA SER A 45 -12.44 -1.71 17.12
C SER A 45 -12.21 -3.10 17.72
N ARG A 46 -11.21 -3.86 17.22
CA ARG A 46 -10.88 -5.21 17.71
C ARG A 46 -9.51 -5.28 18.38
N TYR A 47 -8.56 -4.51 17.89
CA TYR A 47 -7.18 -4.53 18.39
C TYR A 47 -6.71 -3.11 18.68
N PRO A 48 -6.29 -2.82 19.93
CA PRO A 48 -5.81 -1.48 20.28
C PRO A 48 -4.47 -1.13 19.64
N THR A 49 -3.71 -2.14 19.19
CA THR A 49 -2.41 -1.95 18.52
C THR A 49 -2.16 -3.07 17.51
N LEU A 50 -1.28 -2.81 16.54
CA LEU A 50 -0.78 -3.85 15.63
C LEU A 50 -0.07 -4.99 16.38
N ARG A 51 0.58 -4.70 17.52
CA ARG A 51 1.18 -5.73 18.38
C ARG A 51 0.13 -6.69 18.94
N ALA A 52 -1.00 -6.15 19.41
CA ALA A 52 -2.10 -6.97 19.94
C ALA A 52 -2.66 -7.89 18.86
N TYR A 53 -2.82 -7.39 17.63
CA TYR A 53 -3.19 -8.22 16.48
C TYR A 53 -2.16 -9.34 16.22
N ALA A 54 -0.87 -9.01 16.12
CA ALA A 54 0.19 -9.99 15.84
C ALA A 54 0.35 -11.06 16.94
N GLN A 55 -0.07 -10.78 18.17
CA GLN A 55 -0.07 -11.76 19.27
C GLN A 55 -1.23 -12.77 19.17
N GLN A 56 -2.35 -12.37 18.56
CA GLN A 56 -3.60 -13.14 18.53
C GLN A 56 -3.87 -13.82 17.19
N THR A 57 -3.32 -13.30 16.08
CA THR A 57 -3.54 -13.88 14.76
C THR A 57 -3.08 -15.35 14.72
N PRO A 58 -3.90 -16.28 14.21
CA PRO A 58 -3.52 -17.68 14.04
C PRO A 58 -2.68 -17.91 12.78
N TYR A 59 -2.55 -16.89 11.92
CA TYR A 59 -1.95 -17.02 10.60
C TYR A 59 -0.45 -16.71 10.62
N GLN A 60 0.30 -17.40 9.76
CA GLN A 60 1.74 -17.19 9.66
C GLN A 60 2.13 -16.10 8.68
N SER A 61 1.38 -15.91 7.59
CA SER A 61 1.60 -14.90 6.55
C SER A 61 0.28 -14.22 6.26
N ILE A 62 0.24 -12.91 6.51
CA ILE A 62 -1.00 -12.13 6.46
C ILE A 62 -0.92 -11.15 5.32
N ARG A 63 -1.93 -11.22 4.46
CA ARG A 63 -2.23 -10.26 3.41
C ARG A 63 -3.20 -9.22 3.94
N CYS A 64 -2.84 -7.95 3.80
CA CYS A 64 -3.66 -6.84 4.26
C CYS A 64 -4.81 -6.59 3.28
N VAL A 65 -5.92 -6.03 3.77
CA VAL A 65 -6.88 -5.29 2.95
C VAL A 65 -6.19 -4.02 2.47
N GLY A 66 -5.82 -3.98 1.19
CA GLY A 66 -5.10 -2.88 0.59
C GLY A 66 -6.04 -1.81 0.04
N VAL A 67 -5.96 -0.62 0.62
CA VAL A 67 -6.78 0.55 0.24
C VAL A 67 -5.87 1.62 -0.33
N ASP A 68 -6.07 1.92 -1.61
CA ASP A 68 -5.48 3.11 -2.23
C ASP A 68 -6.28 4.34 -1.76
N VAL A 69 -5.66 5.22 -0.96
CA VAL A 69 -6.26 6.46 -0.49
C VAL A 69 -6.18 7.50 -1.59
N VAL A 70 -7.32 8.10 -1.96
CA VAL A 70 -7.42 8.98 -3.13
C VAL A 70 -7.88 10.37 -2.72
N GLN A 71 -7.32 11.40 -3.37
CA GLN A 71 -7.89 12.73 -3.39
C GLN A 71 -9.27 12.70 -4.06
N HIS A 72 -10.33 12.55 -3.27
CA HIS A 72 -11.70 12.27 -3.74
C HIS A 72 -12.45 13.45 -4.38
N ALA A 73 -11.88 14.65 -4.33
CA ALA A 73 -12.42 15.83 -4.98
C ALA A 73 -11.28 16.76 -5.45
N PRO A 74 -11.42 17.43 -6.60
CA PRO A 74 -10.35 18.23 -7.21
C PRO A 74 -10.01 19.50 -6.42
N ASP A 75 -10.97 20.04 -5.67
CA ASP A 75 -10.90 21.30 -4.94
C ASP A 75 -10.41 21.16 -3.48
N LEU A 76 -10.02 19.95 -3.07
CA LEU A 76 -9.47 19.73 -1.72
C LEU A 76 -8.18 20.53 -1.51
N PRO A 77 -7.99 21.11 -0.32
CA PRO A 77 -6.73 21.75 0.01
C PRO A 77 -5.59 20.70 0.02
N PRO A 78 -4.33 21.13 -0.21
CA PRO A 78 -3.17 20.26 -0.07
C PRO A 78 -3.15 19.58 1.30
N VAL A 79 -2.65 18.34 1.34
CA VAL A 79 -2.54 17.59 2.59
C VAL A 79 -1.67 18.35 3.60
N ALA A 80 -2.22 18.56 4.80
CA ALA A 80 -1.47 19.00 5.97
C ALA A 80 -0.88 17.76 6.66
N TRP A 81 0.38 17.42 6.34
CA TRP A 81 1.07 16.21 6.80
C TRP A 81 1.28 16.08 8.33
N HIS A 82 0.99 17.14 9.09
CA HIS A 82 1.05 17.16 10.56
C HIS A 82 -0.31 16.85 11.21
N LYS A 83 -1.34 16.56 10.41
CA LYS A 83 -2.69 16.20 10.86
C LYS A 83 -3.04 14.78 10.37
N PRO A 84 -3.99 14.09 11.02
CA PRO A 84 -4.45 12.78 10.58
C PRO A 84 -4.85 12.79 9.10
N ILE A 85 -4.24 11.92 8.30
CA ILE A 85 -4.40 11.94 6.84
C ILE A 85 -5.78 11.41 6.42
N LEU A 86 -6.30 10.39 7.10
CA LEU A 86 -7.59 9.79 6.75
C LEU A 86 -8.78 10.71 7.07
N MET A 87 -8.64 11.62 8.04
CA MET A 87 -9.61 12.71 8.24
C MET A 87 -9.63 13.70 7.06
N GLN A 88 -8.48 13.92 6.42
CA GLN A 88 -8.34 14.81 5.27
C GLN A 88 -8.68 14.11 3.94
N ARG A 89 -8.53 12.79 3.89
CA ARG A 89 -8.75 11.91 2.73
C ARG A 89 -9.59 10.69 3.16
N PRO A 90 -10.90 10.87 3.44
CA PRO A 90 -11.75 9.83 4.01
C PRO A 90 -12.31 8.85 2.97
N TYR A 91 -11.70 8.76 1.79
CA TYR A 91 -12.13 7.86 0.73
C TYR A 91 -10.94 7.06 0.19
N GLY A 92 -11.20 5.81 -0.16
CA GLY A 92 -10.24 4.93 -0.80
C GLY A 92 -10.93 3.83 -1.61
N ALA A 93 -10.13 3.14 -2.42
CA ALA A 93 -10.58 1.99 -3.20
C ALA A 93 -9.77 0.76 -2.82
N ILE A 94 -10.43 -0.38 -2.67
CA ILE A 94 -9.76 -1.67 -2.47
C ILE A 94 -9.30 -2.14 -3.84
N ARG A 95 -7.99 -2.40 -3.94
CA ARG A 95 -7.38 -2.87 -5.18
C ARG A 95 -6.59 -4.14 -4.89
N PRO A 96 -6.84 -5.28 -5.57
CA PRO A 96 -6.20 -6.55 -5.25
C PRO A 96 -4.67 -6.50 -5.28
N TRP A 97 -4.09 -5.69 -6.18
CA TRP A 97 -2.64 -5.48 -6.23
C TRP A 97 -2.09 -4.71 -5.01
N SER A 98 -2.91 -3.89 -4.34
CA SER A 98 -2.56 -3.22 -3.09
C SER A 98 -2.77 -4.14 -1.87
N CYS A 99 -3.50 -5.25 -2.00
CA CYS A 99 -3.63 -6.26 -0.94
C CYS A 99 -2.33 -7.07 -0.82
N LYS A 100 -1.31 -6.49 -0.18
CA LYS A 100 0.04 -7.06 -0.07
C LYS A 100 0.19 -7.96 1.16
N THR A 101 1.02 -8.99 1.05
CA THR A 101 1.44 -9.82 2.20
C THR A 101 2.59 -9.14 2.92
N LEU A 102 2.28 -8.46 4.03
CA LEU A 102 3.21 -7.53 4.69
C LEU A 102 3.63 -7.95 6.09
N LEU A 103 2.80 -8.72 6.81
CA LEU A 103 3.11 -9.24 8.14
C LEU A 103 3.30 -10.75 8.05
N SER A 104 4.47 -11.25 8.46
CA SER A 104 4.71 -12.70 8.46
C SER A 104 5.66 -13.15 9.55
N SER A 105 5.45 -14.39 10.01
CA SER A 105 6.28 -15.15 10.95
C SER A 105 7.16 -16.19 10.24
N VAL A 106 7.08 -16.27 8.92
CA VAL A 106 7.91 -17.13 8.08
C VAL A 106 8.64 -16.30 7.02
N PRO A 107 9.79 -16.77 6.53
CA PRO A 107 10.46 -16.13 5.41
C PRO A 107 9.55 -15.96 4.20
N LEU A 108 9.44 -14.73 3.69
CA LEU A 108 8.71 -14.44 2.46
C LEU A 108 9.67 -14.35 1.27
N SER A 109 9.21 -14.84 0.14
CA SER A 109 9.82 -14.65 -1.18
C SER A 109 8.85 -13.77 -1.97
N TRP A 110 9.02 -12.45 -1.89
CA TRP A 110 8.23 -11.49 -2.64
C TRP A 110 8.66 -11.44 -4.10
N GLN A 111 7.70 -11.16 -4.98
CA GLN A 111 8.00 -10.74 -6.34
C GLN A 111 8.39 -9.24 -6.35
N PRO A 112 9.16 -8.77 -7.36
CA PRO A 112 9.48 -7.35 -7.51
C PRO A 112 8.23 -6.45 -7.43
N GLY A 113 8.29 -5.39 -6.61
CA GLY A 113 7.14 -4.54 -6.28
C GLY A 113 6.30 -4.99 -5.08
N PHE A 114 6.59 -6.16 -4.49
CA PHE A 114 6.02 -6.64 -3.22
C PHE A 114 4.49 -6.88 -3.22
N HIS A 115 3.87 -6.94 -4.40
CA HIS A 115 2.43 -7.19 -4.56
C HIS A 115 2.03 -8.64 -4.28
N SER A 116 2.96 -9.58 -4.45
CA SER A 116 2.74 -11.00 -4.23
C SER A 116 3.98 -11.65 -3.62
N CYS A 117 3.78 -12.83 -3.02
CA CYS A 117 4.84 -13.70 -2.55
C CYS A 117 4.51 -15.17 -2.88
N ASP A 118 5.53 -16.02 -2.86
CA ASP A 118 5.39 -17.45 -3.16
C ASP A 118 4.65 -18.23 -2.05
N GLN A 119 4.71 -17.71 -0.82
CA GLN A 119 4.09 -18.34 0.35
C GLN A 119 2.58 -18.18 0.31
N PRO A 120 1.81 -19.21 0.71
CA PRO A 120 0.40 -19.04 1.01
C PRO A 120 0.21 -17.94 2.05
N SER A 121 -0.78 -17.07 1.81
CA SER A 121 -1.11 -15.96 2.69
C SER A 121 -2.61 -15.82 2.81
N VAL A 122 -3.07 -15.42 4.00
CA VAL A 122 -4.50 -15.20 4.28
C VAL A 122 -4.81 -13.71 4.17
N LEU A 123 -5.81 -13.34 3.37
CA LEU A 123 -6.39 -12.00 3.45
C LEU A 123 -7.15 -11.90 4.78
N ASP A 124 -6.70 -11.04 5.67
CA ASP A 124 -7.35 -10.85 6.97
C ASP A 124 -8.02 -9.48 7.00
N THR A 125 -9.35 -9.47 7.09
CA THR A 125 -10.18 -8.24 7.09
C THR A 125 -10.07 -7.45 8.39
N ASP A 126 -9.23 -7.90 9.34
CA ASP A 126 -8.79 -7.13 10.49
C ASP A 126 -7.45 -6.40 10.29
N LEU A 127 -6.70 -6.66 9.22
CA LEU A 127 -5.43 -5.98 8.96
C LEU A 127 -5.51 -5.17 7.67
N TRP A 128 -5.47 -3.85 7.80
CA TRP A 128 -5.65 -2.91 6.70
C TRP A 128 -4.34 -2.23 6.37
N MET A 129 -4.12 -1.93 5.09
CA MET A 129 -3.00 -1.14 4.61
C MET A 129 -3.54 0.03 3.79
N PHE A 130 -3.24 1.24 4.22
CA PHE A 130 -3.62 2.48 3.54
C PHE A 130 -2.44 3.03 2.77
N HIS A 131 -2.55 3.03 1.44
CA HIS A 131 -1.50 3.48 0.54
C HIS A 131 -1.77 4.92 0.10
N LEU A 132 -0.88 5.83 0.44
CA LEU A 132 -1.07 7.27 0.25
C LEU A 132 -0.64 7.77 -1.13
N LYS A 133 -0.36 6.86 -2.06
CA LYS A 133 0.19 7.18 -3.38
C LYS A 133 -0.61 8.22 -4.14
N TYR A 134 -1.94 8.22 -3.98
CA TYR A 134 -2.91 9.07 -4.67
C TYR A 134 -3.61 10.07 -3.73
N ALA A 135 -3.16 10.16 -2.48
CA ALA A 135 -3.81 10.98 -1.46
C ALA A 135 -3.70 12.48 -1.74
N ASP A 136 -2.69 12.91 -2.49
CA ASP A 136 -2.50 14.31 -2.86
C ASP A 136 -1.94 14.42 -4.27
N GLN A 137 -2.69 15.02 -5.19
CA GLN A 137 -2.31 15.15 -6.59
C GLN A 137 -0.99 15.92 -6.74
N THR A 138 -0.80 17.00 -5.99
CA THR A 138 0.42 17.81 -6.08
C THR A 138 1.64 17.02 -5.63
N HIS A 139 1.53 16.29 -4.52
CA HIS A 139 2.60 15.42 -4.02
C HIS A 139 2.88 14.27 -4.99
N LEU A 140 1.83 13.66 -5.55
CA LEU A 140 1.93 12.59 -6.53
C LEU A 140 2.71 13.05 -7.78
N LEU A 141 2.42 14.23 -8.34
CA LEU A 141 3.11 14.75 -9.52
C LEU A 141 4.57 15.10 -9.21
N LYS A 142 4.83 15.69 -8.03
CA LYS A 142 6.20 15.94 -7.55
C LYS A 142 7.01 14.66 -7.40
N ARG A 143 6.41 13.62 -6.81
CA ARG A 143 7.04 12.29 -6.69
C ARG A 143 7.33 11.71 -8.07
N LEU A 144 6.37 11.76 -9.01
CA LEU A 144 6.56 11.22 -10.35
C LEU A 144 7.68 11.96 -11.11
N ALA A 145 7.76 13.28 -11.00
CA ALA A 145 8.86 14.05 -11.58
C ALA A 145 10.23 13.58 -11.04
N LEU A 146 10.33 13.36 -9.72
CA LEU A 146 11.53 12.80 -9.11
C LEU A 146 11.81 11.38 -9.61
N THR A 147 10.86 10.46 -9.54
CA THR A 147 11.09 9.05 -9.87
C THR A 147 11.38 8.81 -11.35
N ARG A 148 10.83 9.64 -12.26
CA ARG A 148 11.23 9.65 -13.67
C ARG A 148 12.68 10.11 -13.89
N SER A 149 13.20 10.97 -13.02
CA SER A 149 14.59 11.47 -13.11
C SER A 149 15.64 10.52 -12.53
N LEU A 150 15.23 9.47 -11.83
CA LEU A 150 16.16 8.48 -11.28
C LEU A 150 16.76 7.62 -12.39
N ASN A 151 17.99 7.16 -12.17
CA ASN A 151 18.59 6.13 -13.02
C ASN A 151 17.92 4.79 -12.71
N TRP A 152 17.26 4.21 -13.70
CA TRP A 152 16.67 2.88 -13.60
C TRP A 152 17.57 1.88 -14.30
N SER A 153 17.81 0.74 -13.66
CA SER A 153 18.63 -0.32 -14.26
C SER A 153 18.01 -0.79 -15.58
N ALA A 154 18.85 -1.20 -16.53
CA ALA A 154 18.39 -1.78 -17.81
C ALA A 154 17.42 -2.95 -17.59
N ARG A 155 17.67 -3.75 -16.54
CA ARG A 155 16.81 -4.87 -16.13
C ARG A 155 15.44 -4.40 -15.63
N ALA A 156 15.36 -3.34 -14.83
CA ALA A 156 14.08 -2.79 -14.39
C ALA A 156 13.27 -2.25 -15.58
N ILE A 157 13.94 -1.61 -16.55
CA ILE A 157 13.30 -1.12 -17.77
C ILE A 157 12.78 -2.28 -18.62
N SER A 158 13.59 -3.29 -18.91
CA SER A 158 13.22 -4.40 -19.79
C SER A 158 12.07 -5.25 -19.24
N LEU A 159 11.98 -5.38 -17.91
CA LEU A 159 10.93 -6.14 -17.22
C LEU A 159 9.71 -5.29 -16.85
N GLY A 160 9.73 -3.98 -17.15
CA GLY A 160 8.63 -3.06 -16.79
C GLY A 160 8.50 -2.78 -15.29
N HIS A 161 9.49 -3.16 -14.48
CA HIS A 161 9.47 -2.89 -13.04
C HIS A 161 9.51 -1.38 -12.77
N GLY A 162 8.63 -0.92 -11.88
CA GLY A 162 8.51 0.50 -11.54
C GLY A 162 7.83 1.37 -12.60
N ASN A 163 7.17 0.79 -13.60
CA ASN A 163 6.41 1.55 -14.61
C ASN A 163 5.42 2.55 -13.99
N SER A 164 4.74 2.16 -12.90
CA SER A 164 3.80 3.05 -12.20
C SER A 164 4.48 4.26 -11.52
N HIS A 165 5.78 4.18 -11.24
CA HIS A 165 6.59 5.31 -10.75
C HIS A 165 7.15 6.16 -11.90
N ARG A 166 6.99 5.73 -13.15
CA ARG A 166 7.44 6.47 -14.33
C ARG A 166 6.27 6.89 -15.24
N ALA A 167 5.04 6.73 -14.76
CA ALA A 167 3.85 7.14 -15.49
C ALA A 167 3.92 8.63 -15.87
N GLN A 168 3.34 8.98 -17.02
CA GLN A 168 3.22 10.36 -17.45
C GLN A 168 2.19 11.10 -16.61
N ASP A 169 2.39 12.42 -16.41
CA ASP A 169 1.51 13.23 -15.57
C ASP A 169 0.06 13.18 -16.07
N GLN A 170 -0.17 13.33 -17.38
CA GLN A 170 -1.51 13.27 -17.95
C GLN A 170 -2.22 11.93 -17.71
N ALA A 171 -1.49 10.82 -17.84
CA ALA A 171 -2.07 9.50 -17.57
C ALA A 171 -2.51 9.36 -16.10
N MET A 172 -1.74 9.94 -15.18
CA MET A 172 -2.08 9.91 -13.77
C MET A 172 -3.21 10.87 -13.38
N LEU A 173 -3.28 12.04 -14.03
CA LEU A 173 -4.40 12.97 -13.87
C LEU A 173 -5.71 12.33 -14.34
N ASN A 174 -5.70 11.71 -15.53
CA ASN A 174 -6.86 10.98 -16.04
C ASN A 174 -7.28 9.84 -15.11
N PHE A 175 -6.32 9.10 -14.53
CA PHE A 175 -6.61 8.06 -13.54
C PHE A 175 -7.30 8.64 -12.29
N LEU A 176 -6.82 9.77 -11.75
CA LEU A 176 -7.45 10.41 -10.59
C LEU A 176 -8.87 10.88 -10.91
N GLU A 177 -9.09 11.50 -12.08
CA GLU A 177 -10.41 11.95 -12.52
C GLU A 177 -11.38 10.77 -12.66
N GLN A 178 -10.93 9.65 -13.25
CA GLN A 178 -11.73 8.42 -13.35
C GLN A 178 -12.11 7.88 -11.97
N MET A 179 -11.15 7.78 -11.04
CA MET A 179 -11.43 7.33 -9.68
C MET A 179 -12.41 8.27 -8.95
N GLN A 180 -12.23 9.58 -9.09
CA GLN A 180 -13.16 10.57 -8.50
C GLN A 180 -14.58 10.44 -9.06
N ALA A 181 -14.73 10.08 -10.34
CA ALA A 181 -16.04 9.88 -10.96
C ALA A 181 -16.80 8.66 -10.42
N THR A 182 -16.09 7.65 -9.88
CA THR A 182 -16.69 6.46 -9.25
C THR A 182 -17.10 6.67 -7.80
N ARG A 183 -16.92 7.88 -7.24
CA ARG A 183 -17.13 8.13 -5.81
C ARG A 183 -18.53 7.74 -5.34
N SER A 184 -18.57 6.93 -4.30
CA SER A 184 -19.76 6.47 -3.60
C SER A 184 -19.64 6.71 -2.09
N ASP A 185 -20.75 7.07 -1.45
CA ASP A 185 -20.81 7.24 0.01
C ASP A 185 -20.99 5.91 0.77
N THR A 186 -21.07 4.78 0.04
CA THR A 186 -21.01 3.45 0.64
C THR A 186 -19.68 3.26 1.38
N ASN A 187 -19.73 2.60 2.55
CA ASN A 187 -18.57 2.32 3.37
C ASN A 187 -17.85 1.05 2.88
N LEU A 188 -16.53 1.09 2.75
CA LEU A 188 -15.70 -0.05 2.35
C LEU A 188 -15.97 -1.30 3.18
N GLU A 189 -16.27 -1.17 4.48
CA GLU A 189 -16.53 -2.32 5.35
C GLU A 189 -17.87 -3.03 5.10
N SER A 190 -18.78 -2.39 4.36
CA SER A 190 -20.05 -2.99 3.95
C SER A 190 -19.94 -3.82 2.66
N LEU A 191 -18.79 -3.75 1.99
CA LEU A 191 -18.53 -4.52 0.78
C LEU A 191 -18.10 -5.95 1.13
N ASP A 192 -18.30 -6.87 0.19
CA ASP A 192 -17.73 -8.21 0.27
C ASP A 192 -16.26 -8.18 -0.16
N ILE A 193 -15.41 -7.69 0.74
CA ILE A 193 -13.97 -7.47 0.51
C ILE A 193 -13.27 -8.76 0.07
N GLU A 194 -13.61 -9.89 0.71
CA GLU A 194 -12.99 -11.18 0.40
C GLU A 194 -13.33 -11.60 -1.02
N ASN A 195 -14.61 -11.54 -1.40
CA ASN A 195 -15.04 -11.89 -2.73
C ASN A 195 -14.44 -10.97 -3.81
N THR A 196 -14.43 -9.65 -3.59
CA THR A 196 -13.82 -8.67 -4.50
C THR A 196 -12.34 -8.96 -4.74
N VAL A 197 -11.56 -9.19 -3.67
CA VAL A 197 -10.13 -9.46 -3.80
C VAL A 197 -9.87 -10.84 -4.43
N GLN A 198 -10.70 -11.84 -4.13
CA GLN A 198 -10.56 -13.19 -4.70
C GLN A 198 -10.82 -13.20 -6.21
N HIS A 199 -11.76 -12.39 -6.70
CA HIS A 199 -12.06 -12.26 -8.13
C HIS A 199 -11.12 -11.30 -8.88
N GLY A 200 -10.22 -10.62 -8.16
CA GLY A 200 -9.28 -9.69 -8.77
C GLY A 200 -9.94 -8.40 -9.26
N GLU A 201 -11.07 -8.01 -8.65
CA GLU A 201 -11.81 -6.82 -8.99
C GLU A 201 -11.35 -5.61 -8.16
N ASP A 202 -11.29 -4.45 -8.80
CA ASP A 202 -11.12 -3.18 -8.10
C ASP A 202 -12.49 -2.66 -7.65
N THR A 203 -12.55 -2.03 -6.48
CA THR A 203 -13.77 -1.30 -6.08
C THR A 203 -13.79 0.10 -6.67
N ASP A 204 -15.00 0.67 -6.73
CA ASP A 204 -15.18 2.11 -6.82
C ASP A 204 -14.55 2.84 -5.61
N LEU A 205 -14.51 4.18 -5.67
CA LEU A 205 -14.03 5.00 -4.57
C LEU A 205 -15.09 5.11 -3.47
N HIS A 206 -14.81 4.55 -2.29
CA HIS A 206 -15.77 4.44 -1.18
C HIS A 206 -15.29 5.13 0.09
N ARG A 207 -16.17 5.31 1.07
CA ARG A 207 -15.81 5.85 2.40
C ARG A 207 -14.91 4.86 3.14
N ILE A 208 -13.82 5.37 3.69
CA ILE A 208 -12.99 4.63 4.64
C ILE A 208 -13.78 4.46 5.95
N PRO A 209 -13.74 3.27 6.60
CA PRO A 209 -14.51 3.05 7.81
C PRO A 209 -14.10 4.00 8.94
N GLU A 210 -15.09 4.51 9.69
CA GLU A 210 -14.90 5.56 10.70
C GLU A 210 -13.85 5.17 11.75
N ALA A 211 -13.81 3.89 12.13
CA ALA A 211 -12.85 3.34 13.08
C ALA A 211 -11.38 3.60 12.70
N PHE A 212 -11.07 3.81 11.42
CA PHE A 212 -9.70 4.06 10.95
C PHE A 212 -9.34 5.55 10.83
N LEU A 213 -10.31 6.46 10.84
CA LEU A 213 -10.05 7.87 10.49
C LEU A 213 -9.06 8.56 11.44
N HIS A 214 -8.94 8.07 12.68
CA HIS A 214 -8.04 8.56 13.72
C HIS A 214 -6.84 7.64 13.99
N ALA A 215 -6.59 6.65 13.14
CA ALA A 215 -5.59 5.62 13.43
C ALA A 215 -4.13 6.11 13.32
N PHE A 216 -3.86 7.21 12.61
CA PHE A 216 -2.53 7.78 12.39
C PHE A 216 -2.58 9.25 11.95
#